data_AF-A0A3S0S2H7-F1
#
_entry.id   AF-A0A3S0S2H7-F1
#
_cell.length_a   1.000
_cell.length_b   1.000
_cell.length_c   1.000
_cell.angle_alpha   90.00
_cell.angle_beta   90.00
_cell.angle_gamma   90.00
#
_symmetry.space_group_name_H-M   'P 1'
#
loop_
_entity.id
_entity.type
_entity.pdbx_description
1 polymer ?
#
loop_
_entity_poly.entity_id
_entity_poly.type
_entity_poly.pdbx_seq_one_letter_code
_entity_poly.pdbx_strand_id
1 'polypeptide(L)'
;MAISGAHVQCGYVQDIRGAKLFFPIWSETITLGASTTQAAPSGLSAENAASLVFRVRAPASGEMFAAVGASPDASQAVGSSQNTARSHFVASDEKDLPAQAGWKCNVVSA
;
A
#
# COMPACT_ATOMS: atom_id res chain seq x y z
N MET A 1 5.01 2.14 23.71
CA MET A 1 3.80 1.53 23.14
C MET A 1 4.15 1.04 21.75
N ALA A 2 4.11 -0.27 21.50
CA ALA A 2 4.31 -0.80 20.17
C ALA A 2 3.15 -0.32 19.29
N ILE A 3 3.47 0.28 18.15
CA ILE A 3 2.46 0.66 17.16
C ILE A 3 1.87 -0.65 16.61
N SER A 4 0.65 -1.01 17.01
CA SER A 4 -0.04 -2.21 16.51
C SER A 4 -0.74 -1.88 15.18
N GLY A 5 0.02 -1.75 14.11
CA GLY A 5 -0.52 -1.37 12.81
C GLY A 5 0.44 -1.57 11.66
N ALA A 6 -0.09 -1.47 10.45
CA ALA A 6 0.69 -1.46 9.22
C ALA A 6 1.18 -0.04 8.93
N HIS A 7 2.44 0.11 8.55
CA HIS A 7 2.93 1.37 8.01
C HIS A 7 2.76 1.38 6.50
N VAL A 8 2.08 2.40 5.96
CA VAL A 8 1.82 2.55 4.53
C VAL A 8 2.43 3.85 4.05
N GLN A 9 3.27 3.79 3.03
CA GLN A 9 3.81 4.96 2.35
C GLN A 9 3.29 4.97 0.92
N CYS A 10 2.73 6.10 0.48
CA CYS A 10 2.43 6.32 -0.92
C CYS A 10 3.60 7.06 -1.56
N GLY A 11 4.03 6.57 -2.71
CA GLY A 11 5.09 7.20 -3.48
C GLY A 11 5.16 6.62 -4.86
N TYR A 12 6.16 7.03 -5.63
CA TYR A 12 6.43 6.45 -6.93
C TYR A 12 7.86 5.90 -6.96
N VAL A 13 8.06 4.86 -7.77
CA VAL A 13 9.37 4.25 -7.97
C VAL A 13 9.95 4.77 -9.28
N GLN A 14 11.19 5.23 -9.26
CA GLN A 14 11.93 5.60 -10.46
C GLN A 14 13.21 4.78 -10.56
N ASP A 15 13.59 4.42 -11.78
CA ASP A 15 14.92 3.88 -12.05
C ASP A 15 15.89 5.05 -12.28
N ILE A 16 16.86 5.21 -11.37
CA ILE A 16 17.93 6.19 -11.50
C ILE A 16 19.24 5.44 -11.62
N ARG A 17 19.81 5.43 -12.83
CA ARG A 17 21.11 4.80 -13.13
C ARG A 17 21.14 3.30 -12.78
N GLY A 18 20.04 2.58 -13.00
CA GLY A 18 19.92 1.15 -12.71
C GLY A 18 19.50 0.81 -11.28
N ALA A 19 19.30 1.82 -10.43
CA ALA A 19 18.79 1.65 -9.08
C ALA A 19 17.31 2.07 -9.02
N LYS A 20 16.43 1.16 -8.57
CA LYS A 20 15.04 1.49 -8.27
C LYS A 20 14.96 2.23 -6.94
N LEU A 21 14.65 3.52 -7.02
CA LEU A 21 14.52 4.40 -5.87
C LEU A 21 13.04 4.74 -5.63
N PHE A 22 12.66 4.75 -4.36
CA PHE A 22 11.32 5.12 -3.93
C PHE A 22 11.29 6.57 -3.46
N PHE A 23 10.35 7.34 -4.00
CA PHE A 23 10.13 8.74 -3.67
C PHE A 23 8.81 8.86 -2.90
N PRO A 24 8.84 9.00 -1.56
CA PRO A 24 7.63 9.10 -0.75
C PRO A 24 6.93 10.43 -0.98
N ILE A 25 5.60 10.40 -1.06
CA ILE A 25 4.74 11.58 -1.11
C ILE A 25 4.09 11.78 0.26
N TRP A 26 3.52 10.71 0.82
CA TRP A 26 2.96 10.71 2.16
C TRP A 26 3.15 9.35 2.82
N SER A 27 3.04 9.32 4.14
CA SER A 27 2.99 8.08 4.90
C SER A 27 1.93 8.16 6.00
N GLU A 28 1.39 7.00 6.35
CA GLU A 28 0.37 6.84 7.37
C GLU A 28 0.57 5.49 8.05
N THR A 29 0.37 5.44 9.35
CA THR A 29 0.29 4.16 10.07
C THR A 29 -1.17 3.90 10.41
N ILE A 30 -1.70 2.77 9.96
CA ILE A 30 -3.10 2.38 10.14
C ILE A 30 -3.20 1.12 11.00
N THR A 31 -4.23 1.04 11.82
CA THR A 31 -4.55 -0.18 12.58
C THR A 31 -5.04 -1.28 11.64
N LEU A 32 -4.80 -2.54 12.02
CA LEU A 32 -5.40 -3.67 11.30
C LEU A 32 -6.93 -3.56 11.32
N GLY A 33 -7.58 -3.81 10.18
CA GLY A 33 -9.01 -3.59 9.96
C GLY A 33 -9.36 -2.20 9.42
N ALA A 34 -8.38 -1.30 9.27
CA ALA A 34 -8.60 0.05 8.75
C ALA A 34 -8.06 0.24 7.32
N SER A 35 -8.45 1.35 6.71
CA SER A 35 -7.93 1.82 5.43
C SER A 35 -7.22 3.16 5.60
N THR A 36 -6.31 3.47 4.69
CA THR A 36 -5.66 4.79 4.64
C THR A 36 -6.71 5.90 4.54
N THR A 37 -6.52 6.96 5.32
CA THR A 37 -7.36 8.15 5.24
C THR A 37 -7.04 8.91 3.95
N GLN A 38 -5.76 8.95 3.60
CA GLN A 38 -5.26 9.53 2.36
C GLN A 38 -5.38 8.56 1.19
N ALA A 39 -5.70 9.12 0.02
CA ALA A 39 -5.67 8.40 -1.25
C ALA A 39 -4.36 8.69 -2.00
N ALA A 40 -4.04 7.84 -2.95
CA ALA A 40 -2.98 8.08 -3.93
C ALA A 40 -3.28 9.39 -4.69
N PRO A 41 -2.34 10.35 -4.75
CA PRO A 41 -2.59 11.68 -5.27
C PRO A 41 -2.80 11.69 -6.78
N SER A 42 -3.62 12.63 -7.25
CA SER A 42 -3.72 13.01 -8.66
C SER A 42 -2.72 14.13 -9.00
N GLY A 43 -2.53 14.42 -10.29
CA GLY A 43 -1.72 15.56 -10.74
C GLY A 43 -0.21 15.31 -10.79
N LEU A 44 0.22 14.05 -10.67
CA LEU A 44 1.59 13.65 -10.96
C LEU A 44 1.84 13.67 -12.48
N SER A 45 3.12 13.79 -12.88
CA SER A 45 3.52 13.55 -14.27
C SER A 45 3.10 12.14 -14.70
N ALA A 46 2.87 11.93 -16.01
CA ALA A 46 2.43 10.63 -16.53
C ALA A 46 3.38 9.49 -16.12
N GLU A 47 4.70 9.75 -16.12
CA GLU A 47 5.73 8.81 -15.69
C GLU A 47 5.61 8.44 -14.21
N ASN A 48 5.41 9.43 -13.34
CA ASN A 48 5.29 9.20 -11.89
C ASN A 48 3.95 8.52 -11.56
N ALA A 49 2.88 8.86 -12.27
CA ALA A 49 1.57 8.23 -12.12
C ALA A 49 1.58 6.75 -12.53
N ALA A 50 2.35 6.39 -13.57
CA ALA A 50 2.48 5.01 -14.03
C ALA A 50 3.27 4.10 -13.05
N SER A 51 4.14 4.69 -12.24
CA SER A 51 5.00 3.99 -11.28
C SER A 51 4.58 4.20 -9.82
N LEU A 52 3.33 4.63 -9.59
CA LEU A 52 2.80 4.87 -8.27
C LEU A 52 2.59 3.56 -7.50
N VAL A 53 3.01 3.51 -6.25
CA VAL A 53 2.88 2.34 -5.37
C VAL A 53 2.52 2.75 -3.95
N PHE A 54 1.87 1.82 -3.25
CA PHE A 54 1.83 1.79 -1.79
C PHE A 54 2.92 0.85 -1.29
N ARG A 55 3.94 1.40 -0.64
CA ARG A 55 4.91 0.63 0.12
C ARG A 55 4.31 0.31 1.48
N VAL A 56 3.97 -0.95 1.68
CA VAL A 56 3.26 -1.41 2.88
C VAL A 56 4.23 -2.25 3.71
N ARG A 57 4.38 -1.91 4.99
CA ARG A 57 5.14 -2.67 5.97
C ARG A 57 4.22 -3.24 7.05
N ALA A 58 4.30 -4.55 7.26
CA ALA A 58 3.56 -5.25 8.31
C ALA A 58 4.07 -4.92 9.72
N PRO A 59 3.21 -5.05 10.75
CA PRO A 59 3.65 -4.91 12.13
C PRO A 59 4.74 -5.92 12.49
N ALA A 60 5.57 -5.58 13.48
CA ALA A 60 6.74 -6.38 13.85
C ALA A 60 6.41 -7.79 14.37
N SER A 61 5.19 -8.01 14.87
CA SER A 61 4.76 -9.25 15.51
C SER A 61 3.35 -9.67 15.08
N GLY A 62 3.09 -9.73 13.78
CA GLY A 62 1.81 -10.22 13.26
C GLY A 62 1.80 -10.29 11.75
N GLU A 63 1.02 -11.23 11.22
CA GLU A 63 0.75 -11.34 9.79
C GLU A 63 -0.46 -10.51 9.41
N MET A 64 -0.49 -10.07 8.15
CA MET A 64 -1.60 -9.29 7.63
C MET A 64 -1.85 -9.56 6.15
N PHE A 65 -3.06 -9.25 5.73
CA PHE A 65 -3.38 -9.05 4.33
C PHE A 65 -3.53 -7.56 4.03
N ALA A 66 -3.06 -7.12 2.86
CA ALA A 66 -3.31 -5.78 2.37
C ALA A 66 -3.93 -5.82 0.97
N ALA A 67 -4.84 -4.90 0.69
CA ALA A 67 -5.43 -4.72 -0.62
C ALA A 67 -5.40 -3.24 -1.00
N VAL A 68 -5.27 -2.97 -2.30
CA VAL A 68 -5.20 -1.62 -2.86
C VAL A 68 -6.27 -1.47 -3.94
N GLY A 69 -6.87 -0.29 -4.06
CA GLY A 69 -7.94 -0.05 -5.01
C GLY A 69 -8.73 1.22 -4.69
N ALA A 70 -9.69 1.58 -5.54
CA ALA A 70 -10.62 2.69 -5.26
C ALA A 70 -11.54 2.39 -4.05
N SER A 71 -11.85 1.12 -3.82
CA SER A 71 -12.57 0.61 -2.65
C SER A 71 -11.93 -0.72 -2.21
N PRO A 72 -10.76 -0.65 -1.56
CA PRO A 72 -9.98 -1.84 -1.24
C PRO A 72 -10.63 -2.65 -0.13
N ASP A 73 -10.60 -3.98 -0.27
CA ASP A 73 -11.08 -4.93 0.74
C ASP A 73 -10.10 -6.10 0.86
N ALA A 74 -9.31 -6.12 1.95
CA ALA A 74 -8.35 -7.18 2.22
C ALA A 74 -8.97 -8.42 2.91
N SER A 75 -10.25 -8.36 3.30
CA SER A 75 -10.96 -9.50 3.92
C SER A 75 -11.26 -10.61 2.91
N GLN A 76 -11.38 -10.26 1.63
CA GLN A 76 -11.64 -11.19 0.53
C GLN A 76 -10.36 -11.55 -0.20
N ALA A 77 -10.23 -12.81 -0.62
CA ALA A 77 -9.05 -13.25 -1.39
C ALA A 77 -8.93 -12.53 -2.74
N VAL A 78 -10.08 -12.27 -3.38
CA VAL A 78 -10.21 -11.48 -4.61
C VAL A 78 -11.43 -10.60 -4.43
N GLY A 79 -11.26 -9.27 -4.49
CA GLY A 79 -12.38 -8.34 -4.47
C GLY A 79 -13.21 -8.42 -5.75
N SER A 80 -14.42 -7.84 -5.72
CA SER A 80 -15.35 -7.81 -6.86
C SER A 80 -14.91 -6.91 -8.03
N SER A 81 -13.73 -6.27 -7.92
CA SER A 81 -13.18 -5.33 -8.90
C SER A 81 -11.83 -5.84 -9.44
N GLN A 82 -11.50 -5.51 -10.69
CA GLN A 82 -10.16 -5.80 -11.25
C GLN A 82 -9.07 -5.18 -10.36
N ASN A 83 -7.98 -5.92 -10.09
CA ASN A 83 -6.82 -5.51 -9.27
C ASN A 83 -7.04 -5.36 -7.74
N THR A 84 -8.08 -5.96 -7.16
CA THR A 84 -8.27 -6.03 -5.69
C THR A 84 -7.92 -7.39 -5.08
N ALA A 85 -6.88 -8.05 -5.59
CA ALA A 85 -6.34 -9.24 -4.94
C ALA A 85 -5.56 -8.84 -3.68
N ARG A 86 -5.81 -9.51 -2.57
CA ARG A 86 -5.06 -9.25 -1.34
C ARG A 86 -3.64 -9.80 -1.44
N SER A 87 -2.69 -9.08 -0.89
CA SER A 87 -1.30 -9.50 -0.73
C SER A 87 -1.07 -9.91 0.72
N HIS A 88 -0.46 -11.08 0.93
CA HIS A 88 -0.07 -11.55 2.26
C HIS A 88 1.28 -10.98 2.67
N PHE A 89 1.39 -10.61 3.94
CA PHE A 89 2.61 -10.10 4.56
C PHE A 89 2.87 -10.88 5.84
N VAL A 90 4.09 -11.37 5.98
CA VAL A 90 4.58 -11.91 7.24
C VAL A 90 5.06 -10.77 8.15
N ALA A 91 5.33 -11.06 9.41
CA ALA A 91 5.78 -10.05 10.37
C ALA A 91 7.01 -9.28 9.87
N SER A 92 6.99 -7.95 10.01
CA SER A 92 8.02 -7.01 9.50
C SER A 92 8.25 -6.99 7.98
N ASP A 93 7.48 -7.74 7.20
CA ASP A 93 7.61 -7.77 5.74
C ASP A 93 7.23 -6.42 5.12
N GLU A 94 7.87 -6.08 4.01
CA GLU A 94 7.65 -4.84 3.28
C GLU A 94 7.54 -5.13 1.78
N LYS A 95 6.47 -4.65 1.15
CA LYS A 95 6.21 -4.84 -0.28
C LYS A 95 5.61 -3.59 -0.90
N ASP A 96 5.94 -3.39 -2.18
CA ASP A 96 5.33 -2.36 -3.01
C ASP A 96 4.11 -2.93 -3.72
N LEU A 97 2.94 -2.33 -3.48
CA LEU A 97 1.68 -2.66 -4.13
C LEU A 97 1.36 -1.59 -5.18
N PRO A 98 1.11 -1.95 -6.45
CA PRO A 98 0.77 -0.98 -7.49
C PRO A 98 -0.44 -0.13 -7.11
N ALA A 99 -0.37 1.18 -7.35
CA ALA A 99 -1.42 2.13 -7.01
C ALA A 99 -1.80 2.97 -8.22
N GLN A 100 -3.00 3.56 -8.17
CA GLN A 100 -3.46 4.57 -9.12
C GLN A 100 -4.05 5.76 -8.37
N ALA A 101 -4.14 6.91 -9.03
CA ALA A 101 -4.75 8.10 -8.44
C ALA A 101 -6.16 7.79 -7.88
N GLY A 102 -6.44 8.25 -6.67
CA GLY A 102 -7.69 8.00 -5.95
C GLY A 102 -7.77 6.65 -5.24
N TRP A 103 -6.81 5.74 -5.42
CA TRP A 103 -6.80 4.46 -4.70
C TRP A 103 -6.39 4.65 -3.24
N LYS A 104 -6.81 3.70 -2.40
CA LYS A 104 -6.45 3.58 -0.99
C LYS A 104 -5.86 2.21 -0.72
N CYS A 105 -5.28 2.04 0.46
CA CYS A 105 -4.83 0.75 0.97
C CYS A 105 -5.68 0.36 2.19
N ASN A 106 -6.22 -0.86 2.19
CA ASN A 106 -6.86 -1.49 3.35
C ASN A 106 -5.97 -2.62 3.87
N VAL A 107 -5.92 -2.81 5.19
CA VAL A 107 -5.19 -3.92 5.82
C VAL A 107 -6.07 -4.64 6.83
N VAL A 108 -5.91 -5.96 6.95
CA VAL A 108 -6.58 -6.80 7.96
C VAL A 108 -5.59 -7.82 8.53
N SER A 109 -5.83 -8.33 9.73
CA SER A 109 -5.07 -9.48 10.25
C SER A 109 -5.21 -10.68 9.32
N ALA A 110 -4.13 -11.46 9.17
CA ALA A 110 -4.17 -12.70 8.40
C ALA A 110 -4.84 -13.86 9.14
#